data_AF-A0A1X1QTQ7-F1
#
_entry.id   AF-A0A1X1QTQ7-F1
#
_cell.length_a   1.000
_cell.length_b   1.000
_cell.length_c   1.000
_cell.angle_alpha   90.00
_cell.angle_beta   90.00
_cell.angle_gamma   90.00
#
_symmetry.space_group_name_H-M   'P 1'
#
loop_
_entity.id
_entity.type
_entity.pdbx_description
1 polymer ?
#
loop_
_entity_poly.entity_id
_entity_poly.type
_entity_poly.pdbx_seq_one_letter_code
_entity_poly.pdbx_strand_id
1 'polypeptide(L)' 'MTFVNTIITYLTKNGMIDEAMLFKPPFTNIHDQGLLGLFDNAQAAKVIKLIDGINENALVQQSA' A
#
# COMPACT_ATOMS: atom_id res chain seq x y z
N MET A 1 12.11 6.40 -7.04
CA MET A 1 10.94 5.52 -6.81
C MET A 1 10.59 5.51 -5.32
N THR A 2 10.07 6.61 -4.77
CA THR A 2 9.85 6.76 -3.32
C THR A 2 8.57 6.07 -2.85
N PHE A 3 7.49 6.15 -3.63
CA PHE A 3 6.17 5.66 -3.23
C PHE A 3 6.13 4.15 -2.94
N VAL A 4 6.57 3.32 -3.90
CA VAL A 4 6.62 1.86 -3.74
C VAL A 4 7.56 1.46 -2.60
N ASN A 5 8.70 2.14 -2.45
CA ASN A 5 9.62 1.90 -1.34
C ASN A 5 8.97 2.21 0.02
N THR A 6 8.12 3.22 0.09
CA THR A 6 7.32 3.50 1.29
C THR A 6 6.33 2.38 1.58
N ILE A 7 5.62 1.85 0.57
CA ILE A 7 4.75 0.66 0.74
C ILE A 7 5.55 -0.51 1.31
N ILE A 8 6.68 -0.85 0.66
CA ILE A 8 7.55 -1.95 1.10
C ILE A 8 7.99 -1.73 2.55
N THR A 9 8.42 -0.51 2.91
CA THR A 9 8.84 -0.19 4.28
C THR A 9 7.73 -0.41 5.31
N TYR A 10 6.50 -0.01 5.00
CA TYR A 10 5.34 -0.21 5.88
C TYR A 10 5.04 -1.70 6.06
N LEU A 11 4.97 -2.45 4.95
CA LEU A 11 4.72 -3.89 4.99
C LEU A 11 5.82 -4.64 5.76
N THR A 12 7.09 -4.29 5.55
CA THR A 12 8.21 -4.92 6.27
C THR A 12 8.19 -4.62 7.77
N LYS A 13 7.82 -3.40 8.17
CA LYS A 13 7.82 -3.01 9.60
C LYS A 13 6.59 -3.46 10.36
N ASN A 14 5.42 -3.36 9.73
CA ASN A 14 4.13 -3.53 10.40
C ASN A 14 3.44 -4.85 10.04
N GLY A 15 3.95 -5.57 9.03
CA GLY A 15 3.33 -6.79 8.47
C GLY A 15 2.13 -6.52 7.57
N MET A 16 1.40 -5.41 7.80
CA MET A 16 0.21 -5.02 7.05
C MET A 16 0.16 -3.51 6.83
N ILE A 17 -0.69 -3.07 5.90
CA ILE A 17 -0.98 -1.66 5.64
C ILE A 17 -2.47 -1.46 5.38
N ASP A 18 -3.07 -0.43 5.97
CA ASP A 18 -4.41 0.04 5.58
C ASP A 18 -4.31 0.78 4.25
N GLU A 19 -5.02 0.30 3.24
CA GLU A 19 -5.02 0.84 1.87
C GLU A 19 -5.44 2.31 1.82
N ALA A 20 -6.28 2.77 2.75
CA ALA A 20 -6.66 4.17 2.86
C ALA A 20 -5.46 5.09 3.16
N MET A 21 -4.35 4.53 3.67
CA MET A 21 -3.11 5.29 3.88
C MET A 21 -2.47 5.76 2.58
N LEU A 22 -2.69 5.07 1.45
CA LEU A 22 -2.13 5.46 0.14
C LEU A 22 -2.65 6.82 -0.36
N PHE A 23 -3.66 7.37 0.31
CA PHE A 23 -4.31 8.65 0.05
C PHE A 23 -4.16 9.64 1.20
N LYS A 24 -3.25 9.38 2.15
CA LYS A 24 -2.96 10.22 3.32
C LYS A 24 -1.44 10.37 3.51
N PRO A 25 -0.96 11.30 4.36
CA PRO A 25 0.45 11.32 4.75
C PRO A 25 0.85 9.96 5.38
N PRO A 26 2.04 9.41 5.08
CA PRO A 26 3.15 10.02 4.34
C PRO A 26 3.08 9.90 2.80
N PHE A 27 2.13 9.15 2.25
CA PHE A 27 2.04 8.92 0.80
C PHE A 27 1.67 10.20 0.05
N THR A 28 0.77 11.02 0.59
CA THR A 28 0.42 12.30 -0.02
C THR A 28 1.51 13.36 0.09
N ASN A 29 2.53 13.15 0.94
CA ASN A 29 3.71 13.99 0.96
C ASN A 29 4.64 13.71 -0.24
N ILE A 30 4.49 12.55 -0.89
CA ILE A 30 5.24 12.16 -2.09
C ILE A 30 4.53 12.70 -3.34
N HIS A 31 3.20 12.57 -3.38
CA HIS A 31 2.33 13.15 -4.41
C HIS A 31 0.97 13.47 -3.81
N ASP A 32 0.44 14.66 -4.01
CA ASP A 32 -0.81 15.15 -3.40
C ASP A 32 -2.05 14.23 -3.63
N GLN A 33 -2.17 13.65 -4.82
CA GLN A 33 -3.21 12.66 -5.17
C GLN A 33 -2.87 11.22 -4.74
N GLY A 34 -1.76 11.01 -4.03
CA GLY A 34 -1.31 9.71 -3.55
C GLY A 34 -1.09 8.72 -4.69
N LEU A 35 -1.66 7.53 -4.56
CA LEU A 35 -1.55 6.45 -5.54
C LEU A 35 -2.01 6.87 -6.95
N LEU A 36 -3.13 7.61 -7.04
CA LEU A 36 -3.75 7.97 -8.32
C LEU A 36 -3.01 9.08 -9.07
N GLY A 37 -2.11 9.82 -8.39
CA GLY A 37 -1.23 10.78 -9.05
C GLY A 37 -0.05 10.13 -9.78
N LEU A 38 0.27 8.87 -9.43
CA LEU A 38 1.45 8.16 -9.92
C LEU A 38 1.12 7.00 -10.84
N PHE A 39 -0.08 6.45 -10.74
CA PHE A 39 -0.51 5.25 -11.46
C PHE A 39 -1.86 5.51 -12.12
N ASP A 40 -2.06 4.96 -13.32
CA ASP A 40 -3.39 4.95 -13.93
C ASP A 40 -4.38 4.09 -13.11
N ASN A 41 -5.67 4.17 -13.42
CA ASN A 41 -6.72 3.46 -12.67
C ASN A 41 -6.50 1.94 -12.62
N ALA A 42 -6.01 1.33 -13.71
CA ALA A 42 -5.79 -0.11 -13.77
C ALA A 42 -4.58 -0.52 -12.93
N GLN A 43 -3.50 0.26 -12.99
CA GLN A 43 -2.30 0.09 -12.19
C GLN A 43 -2.58 0.32 -10.70
N ALA A 44 -3.30 1.39 -10.35
CA ALA A 44 -3.69 1.70 -8.98
C ALA A 44 -4.54 0.57 -8.37
N ALA A 45 -5.55 0.10 -9.10
CA ALA A 45 -6.35 -1.04 -8.68
C ALA A 45 -5.51 -2.32 -8.48
N LYS A 46 -4.49 -2.54 -9.32
CA LYS A 46 -3.56 -3.66 -9.16
C LYS A 46 -2.71 -3.53 -7.89
N VAL A 47 -2.22 -2.33 -7.56
CA VAL A 47 -1.45 -2.10 -6.34
C VAL A 47 -2.29 -2.39 -5.09
N ILE A 48 -3.54 -1.90 -5.07
CA ILE A 48 -4.49 -2.15 -3.97
C ILE A 48 -4.70 -3.67 -3.79
N LYS A 49 -5.03 -4.40 -4.87
CA LYS A 49 -5.22 -5.86 -4.81
C LYS A 49 -4.00 -6.63 -4.31
N LEU A 50 -2.79 -6.17 -4.63
CA LEU A 50 -1.56 -6.81 -4.16
C LEU A 50 -1.35 -6.57 -2.65
N ILE A 51 -1.69 -5.38 -2.17
CA ILE A 51 -1.65 -5.06 -0.74
C ILE A 51 -2.68 -5.89 0.03
N ASP A 52 -3.92 -5.96 -0.47
CA ASP A 52 -5.00 -6.76 0.11
C ASP A 52 -4.57 -8.23 0.30
N GLY A 53 -4.05 -8.86 -0.76
CA GLY A 53 -3.58 -10.24 -0.68
C GLY A 53 -2.39 -10.44 0.28
N ILE A 54 -1.54 -9.43 0.48
CA ILE A 54 -0.48 -9.51 1.49
C ILE A 54 -1.08 -9.43 2.90
N ASN A 55 -2.04 -8.53 3.14
CA ASN A 55 -2.72 -8.40 4.42
C ASN A 55 -3.49 -9.69 4.78
N GLU A 56 -4.22 -10.26 3.82
CA GLU A 56 -4.94 -11.53 4.01
C GLU A 56 -3.98 -12.66 4.41
N ASN A 57 -2.84 -12.79 3.71
CA ASN A 57 -1.83 -13.79 4.05
C ASN A 57 -1.25 -13.60 5.47
N ALA A 58 -1.05 -12.35 5.90
CA ALA A 58 -0.56 -12.04 7.25
C ALA A 58 -1.60 -12.41 8.33
N LEU A 59 -2.90 -12.17 8.08
CA LEU A 59 -3.98 -12.54 8.99
C LEU A 59 -4.11 -14.06 9.14
N VAL A 60 -3.95 -14.81 8.04
CA VAL A 60 -3.93 -16.28 8.07
C VAL A 60 -2.80 -16.79 8.95
N GLN A 61 -1.59 -16.21 8.87
CA GLN A 61 -0.45 -16.62 9.70
C GLN A 61 -0.61 -16.28 11.19
N GLN A 62 -1.37 -15.25 11.57
CA GLN A 62 -1.66 -14.97 12.99
C GLN A 62 -2.70 -15.92 13.59
N SER A 63 -3.48 -16.59 12.75
CA SER A 63 -4.59 -17.47 13.18
C SER A 63 -4.19 -18.95 13.28
N ALA A 64 -2.95 -19.29 12.94
CA ALA A 64 -2.39 -20.65 12.92
C ALA A 64 -1.38 -20.86 14.05
#